data_AF-A0A8C4SVU2-F1
#
_entry.id   AF-A0A8C4SVU2-F1
#
_cell.length_a   1.000
_cell.length_b   1.000
_cell.length_c   1.000
_cell.angle_alpha   90.00
_cell.angle_beta   90.00
_cell.angle_gamma   90.00
#
_symmetry.space_group_name_H-M   'P 1'
#
loop_
_entity.id
_entity.type
_entity.pdbx_description
1 polymer ?
#
loop_
_entity_poly.entity_id
_entity_poly.type
_entity_poly.pdbx_seq_one_letter_code
_entity_poly.pdbx_strand_id
1 'polypeptide(L)'
;MQNLDKLLAMPFGCGEQNMLLFAPNIYILRYLEATGQITEQIKAKAIRFMETGYQRELNYKHTDGSYSAFGDSDTSGNTWLTAFVMKSFGSARQFIFIDSAHIHDAKNWLGRHQLGNGCFQSVGKLFHSGMKGGINDEISLTAYIATALLELETPLNVSNQFIIYSNSRKCKSLKFYTQYLLCVYKLGSFFQQKHIIFHIVKCFSDGNLFWERSGSREEIISVQVEMTSYVLLSLLSGPPLPGFGLMYASEIVQWLVRQQNSHGGFSSTQDTVMALQALSVYAAQTFKPNGSGTVTISSAQGFQTQFHLDQINRLLYQEKALLEIPGIYSIQAQGDALTFFVIFTKLIVSLSEMQNNIKIKYYYYCLKNSLMF
;
A
#
# COMPACT_ATOMS: atom_id res chain seq x y z
N MET A 1 -10.59 3.68 8.40
CA MET A 1 -9.63 4.80 8.43
C MET A 1 -10.41 6.09 8.66
N GLN A 2 -9.90 7.03 9.47
CA GLN A 2 -10.53 8.35 9.67
C GLN A 2 -9.96 9.37 8.68
N ASN A 3 -10.69 10.45 8.38
CA ASN A 3 -10.22 11.62 7.61
C ASN A 3 -9.78 11.34 6.14
N LEU A 4 -10.25 10.26 5.52
CA LEU A 4 -9.89 9.94 4.13
C LEU A 4 -10.35 11.00 3.12
N ASP A 5 -11.45 11.69 3.40
CA ASP A 5 -11.94 12.82 2.61
C ASP A 5 -10.97 14.03 2.63
N LYS A 6 -10.15 14.14 3.69
CA LYS A 6 -9.11 15.16 3.80
C LYS A 6 -7.85 14.82 2.99
N LEU A 7 -7.70 13.58 2.57
CA LEU A 7 -6.67 13.19 1.60
C LEU A 7 -7.03 13.56 0.16
N LEU A 8 -8.30 13.90 -0.11
CA LEU A 8 -8.67 14.42 -1.42
C LEU A 8 -7.99 15.78 -1.60
N ALA A 9 -7.02 15.82 -2.50
CA ALA A 9 -6.20 17.00 -2.77
C ALA A 9 -6.32 17.40 -4.24
N MET A 10 -6.47 18.70 -4.48
CA MET A 10 -6.52 19.25 -5.83
C MET A 10 -5.13 19.16 -6.46
N PRO A 11 -4.97 18.54 -7.65
CA PRO A 11 -3.68 18.49 -8.32
C PRO A 11 -3.17 19.87 -8.78
N PHE A 12 -1.89 20.15 -8.53
CA PHE A 12 -1.21 21.38 -8.93
C PHE A 12 0.31 21.16 -9.08
N GLY A 13 1.03 22.19 -9.52
CA GLY A 13 2.48 22.13 -9.70
C GLY A 13 2.88 21.51 -11.03
N CYS A 14 4.15 21.09 -11.12
CA CYS A 14 4.73 20.40 -12.27
C CYS A 14 4.19 18.97 -12.41
N GLY A 15 4.50 18.23 -13.49
CA GLY A 15 3.93 16.89 -13.74
C GLY A 15 4.11 15.92 -12.56
N GLU A 16 5.27 15.94 -11.92
CA GLU A 16 5.52 15.13 -10.72
C GLU A 16 4.58 15.50 -9.55
N GLN A 17 4.48 16.79 -9.23
CA GLN A 17 3.63 17.29 -8.13
C GLN A 17 2.14 17.10 -8.42
N ASN A 18 1.75 17.27 -9.68
CA ASN A 18 0.40 17.04 -10.14
C ASN A 18 0.02 15.56 -9.92
N MET A 19 0.88 14.63 -10.33
CA MET A 19 0.68 13.20 -10.14
C MET A 19 0.72 12.74 -8.69
N LEU A 20 1.54 13.41 -7.85
CA LEU A 20 1.59 13.18 -6.41
C LEU A 20 0.22 13.36 -5.75
N LEU A 21 -0.56 14.33 -6.24
CA LEU A 21 -1.89 14.66 -5.72
C LEU A 21 -3.01 13.97 -6.50
N PHE A 22 -2.82 13.68 -7.78
CA PHE A 22 -3.80 12.99 -8.62
C PHE A 22 -4.03 11.54 -8.18
N ALA A 23 -2.95 10.74 -8.05
CA ALA A 23 -3.09 9.31 -7.84
C ALA A 23 -3.83 8.94 -6.53
N PRO A 24 -3.59 9.59 -5.37
CA PRO A 24 -4.34 9.29 -4.14
C PRO A 24 -5.85 9.43 -4.30
N ASN A 25 -6.35 10.42 -5.05
CA ASN A 25 -7.79 10.64 -5.26
C ASN A 25 -8.50 9.38 -5.79
N ILE A 26 -7.85 8.63 -6.69
CA ILE A 26 -8.38 7.40 -7.28
C ILE A 26 -8.59 6.34 -6.19
N TYR A 27 -7.56 6.06 -5.39
CA TYR A 27 -7.58 4.96 -4.43
C TYR A 27 -8.40 5.29 -3.18
N ILE A 28 -8.48 6.56 -2.80
CA ILE A 28 -9.42 7.04 -1.78
C ILE A 28 -10.85 6.76 -2.23
N LEU A 29 -11.20 7.11 -3.48
CA LEU A 29 -12.55 6.91 -3.99
C LEU A 29 -12.91 5.43 -4.04
N ARG A 30 -11.99 4.56 -4.51
CA ARG A 30 -12.17 3.10 -4.48
C ARG A 30 -12.41 2.57 -3.07
N TYR A 31 -11.66 3.05 -2.07
CA TYR A 31 -11.86 2.64 -0.68
C TYR A 31 -13.23 3.09 -0.15
N LEU A 32 -13.63 4.33 -0.42
CA LEU A 32 -14.90 4.88 0.04
C LEU A 32 -16.09 4.19 -0.62
N GLU A 33 -15.99 3.82 -1.90
CA GLU A 33 -16.99 2.97 -2.57
C GLU A 33 -17.04 1.57 -1.96
N ALA A 34 -15.89 0.91 -1.79
CA ALA A 34 -15.80 -0.43 -1.21
C ALA A 34 -16.35 -0.52 0.22
N THR A 35 -16.36 0.60 0.94
CA THR A 35 -16.85 0.69 2.33
C THR A 35 -18.18 1.41 2.49
N GLY A 36 -18.88 1.70 1.39
CA GLY A 36 -20.15 2.42 1.42
C GLY A 36 -20.08 3.77 2.17
N GLN A 37 -18.91 4.41 2.16
CA GLN A 37 -18.66 5.71 2.81
C GLN A 37 -18.73 6.88 1.82
N ILE A 38 -18.85 6.57 0.53
CA ILE A 38 -18.93 7.59 -0.51
C ILE A 38 -20.24 8.37 -0.39
N THR A 39 -20.13 9.71 -0.42
CA THR A 39 -21.27 10.61 -0.58
C THR A 39 -21.19 11.29 -1.93
N GLU A 40 -22.31 11.79 -2.45
CA GLU A 40 -22.33 12.53 -3.72
C GLU A 40 -21.39 13.74 -3.71
N GLN A 41 -21.28 14.44 -2.58
CA GLN A 41 -20.38 15.58 -2.42
C GLN A 41 -18.90 15.18 -2.51
N ILE A 42 -18.51 14.09 -1.83
CA ILE A 42 -17.15 13.56 -1.88
C ILE A 42 -16.82 13.07 -3.29
N LYS A 43 -17.75 12.35 -3.93
CA LYS A 43 -17.60 11.83 -5.29
C LYS A 43 -17.41 12.95 -6.30
N ALA A 44 -18.29 13.96 -6.28
CA ALA A 44 -18.19 15.11 -7.18
C ALA A 44 -16.88 15.89 -6.98
N LYS A 45 -16.43 16.06 -5.73
CA LYS A 45 -15.14 16.70 -5.43
C LYS A 45 -13.97 15.90 -5.99
N ALA A 46 -13.94 14.59 -5.78
CA ALA A 46 -12.88 13.70 -6.27
C ALA A 46 -12.84 13.67 -7.81
N ILE A 47 -14.00 13.57 -8.47
CA ILE A 47 -14.13 13.62 -9.94
C ILE A 47 -13.54 14.92 -10.47
N ARG A 48 -13.96 16.07 -9.94
CA ARG A 48 -13.44 17.39 -10.37
C ARG A 48 -11.92 17.48 -10.21
N PHE A 49 -11.37 16.96 -9.12
CA PHE A 49 -9.93 16.94 -8.87
C PHE A 49 -9.20 16.05 -9.89
N MET A 50 -9.73 14.86 -10.17
CA MET A 50 -9.15 13.97 -11.17
C MET A 50 -9.25 14.58 -12.58
N GLU A 51 -10.39 15.14 -12.99
CA GLU A 51 -10.52 15.79 -14.32
C GLU A 51 -9.52 16.95 -14.47
N THR A 52 -9.40 17.80 -13.44
CA THR A 52 -8.44 18.91 -13.45
C THR A 52 -7.00 18.41 -13.52
N GLY A 53 -6.66 17.39 -12.72
CA GLY A 53 -5.32 16.81 -12.72
C GLY A 53 -4.97 16.12 -14.02
N TYR A 54 -5.92 15.43 -14.65
CA TYR A 54 -5.75 14.83 -15.97
C TYR A 54 -5.45 15.89 -17.02
N GLN A 55 -6.29 16.92 -17.15
CA GLN A 55 -6.07 18.01 -18.11
C GLN A 55 -4.74 18.74 -17.88
N ARG A 56 -4.37 18.92 -16.60
CA ARG A 56 -3.08 19.54 -16.26
C ARG A 56 -1.90 18.67 -16.67
N GLU A 57 -1.97 17.36 -16.42
CA GLU A 57 -0.89 16.42 -16.72
C GLU A 57 -0.57 16.35 -18.22
N LEU A 58 -1.56 16.58 -19.08
CA LEU A 58 -1.35 16.62 -20.53
C LEU A 58 -0.40 17.75 -20.97
N ASN A 59 -0.24 18.81 -20.19
CA ASN A 59 0.76 19.86 -20.47
C ASN A 59 2.20 19.38 -20.22
N TYR A 60 2.37 18.24 -19.56
CA TYR A 60 3.68 17.63 -19.26
C TYR A 60 3.94 16.37 -20.09
N LYS A 61 3.05 16.07 -21.05
CA LYS A 61 3.24 15.04 -22.07
C LYS A 61 4.16 15.56 -23.17
N HIS A 62 5.16 14.77 -23.53
CA HIS A 62 6.03 14.99 -24.68
C HIS A 62 5.35 14.57 -25.98
N THR A 63 5.81 15.14 -27.09
CA THR A 63 5.36 14.76 -28.44
C THR A 63 5.53 13.27 -28.74
N ASP A 64 6.50 12.61 -28.11
CA ASP A 64 6.77 11.17 -28.28
C ASP A 64 5.90 10.25 -27.41
N GLY A 65 5.02 10.81 -26.58
CA GLY A 65 4.10 10.08 -25.71
C GLY A 65 4.55 9.92 -24.26
N SER A 66 5.77 10.34 -23.92
CA SER A 66 6.32 10.25 -22.57
C SER A 66 5.91 11.42 -21.67
N TYR A 67 6.19 11.33 -20.37
CA TYR A 67 5.91 12.39 -19.40
C TYR A 67 7.17 12.76 -18.61
N SER A 68 7.33 14.05 -18.29
CA SER A 68 8.39 14.58 -17.43
C SER A 68 7.83 15.64 -16.47
N ALA A 69 8.67 16.25 -15.63
CA ALA A 69 8.20 17.31 -14.74
C ALA A 69 7.72 18.55 -15.52
N PHE A 70 8.40 18.88 -16.62
CA PHE A 70 8.17 20.12 -17.36
C PHE A 70 7.82 19.91 -18.85
N GLY A 71 7.36 18.70 -19.22
CA GLY A 71 6.99 18.37 -20.61
C GLY A 71 8.14 18.59 -21.59
N ASP A 72 7.83 19.06 -22.79
CA ASP A 72 8.82 19.32 -23.86
C ASP A 72 9.91 20.37 -23.48
N SER A 73 9.82 21.01 -22.31
CA SER A 73 10.93 21.82 -21.78
C SER A 73 12.08 20.97 -21.22
N ASP A 74 11.81 19.75 -20.79
CA ASP A 74 12.84 18.78 -20.44
C ASP A 74 13.38 18.10 -21.70
N THR A 75 14.64 17.65 -21.67
CA THR A 75 15.29 17.02 -22.84
C THR A 75 14.72 15.64 -23.19
N SER A 76 14.00 15.00 -22.27
CA SER A 76 13.40 13.68 -22.45
C SER A 76 12.35 13.41 -21.38
N GLY A 77 11.40 12.53 -21.69
CA GLY A 77 10.51 11.93 -20.70
C GLY A 77 11.25 11.09 -19.66
N ASN A 78 10.62 10.89 -18.50
CA ASN A 78 11.13 10.03 -17.45
C ASN A 78 10.43 8.67 -17.47
N THR A 79 11.21 7.58 -17.44
CA THR A 79 10.65 6.22 -17.53
C THR A 79 9.68 5.89 -16.40
N TRP A 80 10.04 6.25 -15.16
CA TRP A 80 9.21 5.96 -14.00
C TRP A 80 7.93 6.80 -14.00
N LEU A 81 8.05 8.10 -14.25
CA LEU A 81 6.89 9.01 -14.26
C LEU A 81 5.91 8.63 -15.38
N THR A 82 6.42 8.32 -16.58
CA THR A 82 5.58 7.86 -17.71
C THR A 82 4.78 6.61 -17.33
N ALA A 83 5.40 5.63 -16.67
CA ALA A 83 4.72 4.44 -16.20
C ALA A 83 3.71 4.73 -15.08
N PHE A 84 4.04 5.64 -14.16
CA PHE A 84 3.15 6.05 -13.07
C PHE A 84 1.91 6.79 -13.59
N VAL A 85 2.08 7.69 -14.56
CA VAL A 85 1.00 8.40 -15.26
C VAL A 85 0.11 7.38 -15.98
N MET A 86 0.70 6.49 -16.80
CA MET A 86 -0.03 5.45 -17.51
C MET A 86 -0.88 4.59 -16.57
N LYS A 87 -0.28 4.08 -15.48
CA LYS A 87 -0.96 3.28 -14.43
C LYS A 87 -2.14 4.05 -13.81
N SER A 88 -1.89 5.30 -13.42
CA SER A 88 -2.87 6.14 -12.72
C SER A 88 -4.03 6.52 -13.66
N PHE A 89 -3.74 6.89 -14.90
CA PHE A 89 -4.73 7.17 -15.94
C PHE A 89 -5.62 5.97 -16.19
N GLY A 90 -5.03 4.79 -16.40
CA GLY A 90 -5.82 3.58 -16.59
C GLY A 90 -6.68 3.23 -15.37
N SER A 91 -6.17 3.44 -14.15
CA SER A 91 -6.94 3.26 -12.91
C SER A 91 -8.07 4.28 -12.74
N ALA A 92 -7.90 5.50 -13.26
CA ALA A 92 -8.88 6.58 -13.20
C ALA A 92 -10.06 6.40 -14.17
N ARG A 93 -9.94 5.52 -15.19
CA ARG A 93 -10.99 5.26 -16.20
C ARG A 93 -12.33 4.82 -15.62
N GLN A 94 -12.32 4.23 -14.42
CA GLN A 94 -13.55 3.83 -13.72
C GLN A 94 -14.35 5.03 -13.18
N PHE A 95 -13.75 6.22 -13.10
CA PHE A 95 -14.36 7.42 -12.49
C PHE A 95 -14.47 8.60 -13.43
N ILE A 96 -13.50 8.79 -14.33
CA ILE A 96 -13.44 9.91 -15.25
C ILE A 96 -13.11 9.43 -16.67
N PHE A 97 -13.44 10.25 -17.66
CA PHE A 97 -13.01 10.00 -19.02
C PHE A 97 -11.50 10.22 -19.15
N ILE A 98 -10.82 9.23 -19.73
CA ILE A 98 -9.41 9.29 -20.11
C ILE A 98 -9.32 8.78 -21.54
N ASP A 99 -8.73 9.58 -22.42
CA ASP A 99 -8.44 9.17 -23.79
C ASP A 99 -7.45 7.98 -23.79
N SER A 100 -7.85 6.88 -24.42
CA SER A 100 -7.02 5.69 -24.58
C SER A 100 -5.73 5.96 -25.36
N ALA A 101 -5.70 6.96 -26.24
CA ALA A 101 -4.51 7.33 -26.97
C ALA A 101 -3.37 7.71 -26.01
N HIS A 102 -3.66 8.42 -24.92
CA HIS A 102 -2.64 8.84 -23.96
C HIS A 102 -2.00 7.68 -23.19
N ILE A 103 -2.77 6.61 -22.94
CA ILE A 103 -2.25 5.37 -22.34
C ILE A 103 -1.43 4.59 -23.37
N HIS A 104 -1.91 4.52 -24.62
CA HIS A 104 -1.24 3.82 -25.71
C HIS A 104 0.10 4.46 -26.09
N ASP A 105 0.15 5.78 -26.16
CA ASP A 105 1.36 6.56 -26.43
C ASP A 105 2.44 6.29 -25.38
N ALA A 106 2.07 6.39 -24.09
CA ALA A 106 2.96 6.12 -22.97
C ALA A 106 3.48 4.67 -23.02
N LYS A 107 2.59 3.71 -23.28
CA LYS A 107 2.96 2.30 -23.45
C LYS A 107 3.97 2.12 -24.59
N ASN A 108 3.69 2.68 -25.77
CA ASN A 108 4.57 2.56 -26.94
C ASN A 108 5.95 3.18 -26.68
N TRP A 109 5.99 4.32 -26.00
CA TRP A 109 7.24 4.95 -25.60
C TRP A 109 8.03 4.10 -24.60
N LEU A 110 7.37 3.52 -23.58
CA LEU A 110 8.01 2.59 -22.65
C LEU A 110 8.57 1.37 -23.38
N GLY A 111 7.84 0.82 -24.35
CA GLY A 111 8.30 -0.30 -25.18
C GLY A 111 9.57 -0.02 -25.98
N ARG A 112 9.75 1.22 -26.45
CA ARG A 112 11.00 1.64 -27.12
C ARG A 112 12.21 1.73 -26.17
N HIS A 113 11.96 1.82 -24.86
CA HIS A 113 12.99 1.86 -23.81
C HIS A 113 13.18 0.50 -23.13
N GLN A 114 12.61 -0.56 -23.71
CA GLN A 114 12.88 -1.93 -23.29
C GLN A 114 14.18 -2.43 -23.93
N LEU A 115 15.12 -2.84 -23.10
CA LEU A 115 16.41 -3.42 -23.51
C LEU A 115 16.21 -4.85 -24.05
N GLY A 116 17.19 -5.36 -24.80
CA GLY A 116 17.13 -6.72 -25.37
C GLY A 116 17.08 -7.84 -24.32
N ASN A 117 17.50 -7.58 -23.08
CA ASN A 117 17.35 -8.49 -21.93
C ASN A 117 15.94 -8.41 -21.30
N GLY A 118 15.09 -7.50 -21.79
CA GLY A 118 13.74 -7.25 -21.32
C GLY A 118 13.58 -6.25 -20.18
N CYS A 119 14.67 -5.80 -19.57
CA CYS A 119 14.63 -4.73 -18.58
C CYS A 119 14.27 -3.40 -19.23
N PHE A 120 13.69 -2.48 -18.46
CA PHE A 120 13.44 -1.11 -18.92
C PHE A 120 14.56 -0.19 -18.46
N GLN A 121 15.08 0.59 -19.39
CA GLN A 121 16.12 1.57 -19.10
C GLN A 121 15.55 2.73 -18.29
N SER A 122 16.26 3.15 -17.24
CA SER A 122 15.96 4.38 -16.51
C SER A 122 16.51 5.59 -17.26
N VAL A 123 15.64 6.35 -17.91
CA VAL A 123 15.98 7.61 -18.61
C VAL A 123 15.19 8.79 -18.04
N GLY A 124 15.62 10.00 -18.43
CA GLY A 124 15.03 11.25 -17.98
C GLY A 124 15.36 11.61 -16.53
N LYS A 125 15.01 12.84 -16.16
CA LYS A 125 15.24 13.36 -14.81
C LYS A 125 13.95 13.32 -14.00
N LEU A 126 14.08 12.94 -12.73
CA LEU A 126 13.02 13.03 -11.74
C LEU A 126 13.49 13.94 -10.61
N PHE A 127 12.78 15.02 -10.33
CA PHE A 127 13.16 16.01 -9.33
C PHE A 127 12.72 15.59 -7.92
N HIS A 128 11.55 14.98 -7.77
CA HIS A 128 11.03 14.44 -6.51
C HIS A 128 11.29 12.94 -6.42
N SER A 129 12.55 12.54 -6.27
CA SER A 129 12.95 11.13 -6.18
C SER A 129 12.26 10.34 -5.08
N GLY A 130 11.85 11.02 -3.99
CA GLY A 130 11.08 10.44 -2.89
C GLY A 130 9.70 9.89 -3.31
N MET A 131 9.16 10.28 -4.45
CA MET A 131 7.90 9.72 -4.98
C MET A 131 8.02 8.25 -5.36
N LYS A 132 9.23 7.78 -5.68
CA LYS A 132 9.49 6.42 -6.19
C LYS A 132 9.43 5.33 -5.12
N GLY A 133 9.36 5.69 -3.84
CA GLY A 133 9.42 4.72 -2.75
C GLY A 133 10.65 3.82 -2.88
N GLY A 134 10.45 2.50 -2.87
CA GLY A 134 11.54 1.52 -2.96
C GLY A 134 12.16 1.31 -4.34
N ILE A 135 11.76 2.07 -5.37
CA ILE A 135 12.22 1.89 -6.76
C ILE A 135 13.52 2.65 -7.00
N ASN A 136 14.64 1.95 -6.92
CA ASN A 136 15.99 2.53 -6.92
C ASN A 136 16.98 1.88 -7.89
N ASP A 137 16.58 0.84 -8.63
CA ASP A 137 17.42 0.14 -9.60
C ASP A 137 16.64 -0.25 -10.88
N GLU A 138 17.35 -0.63 -11.94
CA GLU A 138 16.74 -1.02 -13.24
C GLU A 138 15.74 -2.15 -13.10
N ILE A 139 15.99 -3.06 -12.17
CA ILE A 139 15.21 -4.28 -12.02
C ILE A 139 13.88 -3.97 -11.30
N SER A 140 13.91 -3.16 -10.25
CA SER A 140 12.73 -2.67 -9.52
C SER A 140 11.87 -1.78 -10.41
N LEU A 141 12.50 -0.93 -11.24
CA LEU A 141 11.81 -0.16 -12.27
C LEU A 141 11.12 -1.07 -13.29
N THR A 142 11.81 -2.12 -13.76
CA THR A 142 11.24 -3.10 -14.69
C THR A 142 10.03 -3.80 -14.09
N ALA A 143 10.13 -4.24 -12.82
CA ALA A 143 9.03 -4.90 -12.14
C ALA A 143 7.84 -3.95 -11.94
N TYR A 144 8.09 -2.68 -11.62
CA TYR A 144 7.05 -1.65 -11.53
C TYR A 144 6.33 -1.42 -12.86
N ILE A 145 7.07 -1.22 -13.96
CA ILE A 145 6.50 -1.00 -15.30
C ILE A 145 5.68 -2.21 -15.73
N ALA A 146 6.21 -3.40 -15.54
CA ALA A 146 5.48 -4.62 -15.88
C ALA A 146 4.21 -4.80 -15.04
N THR A 147 4.25 -4.41 -13.76
CA THR A 147 3.07 -4.36 -12.90
C THR A 147 2.01 -3.41 -13.44
N ALA A 148 2.40 -2.18 -13.81
CA ALA A 148 1.50 -1.21 -14.40
C ALA A 148 0.86 -1.75 -15.69
N LEU A 149 1.64 -2.37 -16.58
CA LEU A 149 1.12 -2.93 -17.84
C LEU A 149 0.14 -4.08 -17.62
N LEU A 150 0.40 -4.93 -16.62
CA LEU A 150 -0.47 -6.05 -16.27
C LEU A 150 -1.77 -5.56 -15.60
N GLU A 151 -1.70 -4.57 -14.72
CA GLU A 151 -2.89 -3.94 -14.10
C GLU A 151 -3.81 -3.28 -15.11
N LEU A 152 -3.26 -2.84 -16.25
CA LEU A 152 -4.02 -2.26 -17.34
C LEU A 152 -4.42 -3.28 -18.41
N GLU A 153 -4.18 -4.58 -18.20
CA GLU A 153 -4.44 -5.65 -19.17
C GLU A 153 -3.82 -5.37 -20.55
N THR A 154 -2.71 -4.64 -20.59
CA THR A 154 -2.07 -4.17 -21.82
C THR A 154 -0.60 -4.56 -21.86
N PRO A 155 -0.24 -5.85 -21.83
CA PRO A 155 1.15 -6.28 -21.88
C PRO A 155 1.84 -5.79 -23.17
N LEU A 156 3.12 -5.39 -23.08
CA LEU A 156 3.94 -5.01 -24.24
C LEU A 156 4.36 -6.23 -25.06
N ASN A 157 4.59 -7.38 -24.42
CA ASN A 157 4.78 -8.71 -25.01
C ASN A 157 4.72 -9.80 -23.92
N VAL A 158 4.39 -11.05 -24.29
CA VAL A 158 4.36 -12.23 -23.39
C VAL A 158 5.72 -12.45 -22.69
N SER A 159 6.82 -12.01 -23.31
CA SER A 159 8.18 -12.07 -22.79
C SER A 159 8.37 -11.35 -21.45
N ASN A 160 7.56 -10.32 -21.14
CA ASN A 160 7.69 -9.56 -19.89
C ASN A 160 7.45 -10.43 -18.65
N GLN A 161 6.52 -11.39 -18.74
CA GLN A 161 6.24 -12.32 -17.64
C GLN A 161 7.46 -13.23 -17.36
N PHE A 162 8.13 -13.67 -18.42
CA PHE A 162 9.32 -14.54 -18.32
C PHE A 162 10.57 -13.77 -17.85
N ILE A 163 10.70 -12.50 -18.19
CA ILE A 163 11.81 -11.62 -17.78
C ILE A 163 11.71 -11.19 -16.31
N ILE A 164 10.51 -10.85 -15.84
CA ILE A 164 10.23 -10.64 -14.41
C ILE A 164 10.63 -11.91 -13.64
N TYR A 165 10.22 -13.08 -14.15
CA TYR A 165 10.54 -14.37 -13.55
C TYR A 165 12.05 -14.67 -13.54
N SER A 166 12.74 -14.49 -14.66
CA SER A 166 14.17 -14.84 -14.79
C SER A 166 15.07 -13.89 -13.96
N ASN A 167 14.73 -12.61 -13.87
CA ASN A 167 15.48 -11.63 -13.07
C ASN A 167 15.17 -11.71 -11.55
N SER A 168 13.99 -12.22 -11.16
CA SER A 168 13.63 -12.45 -9.74
C SER A 168 14.57 -13.41 -9.02
N ARG A 169 15.16 -14.39 -9.73
CA ARG A 169 16.10 -15.36 -9.15
C ARG A 169 17.44 -14.74 -8.79
N LYS A 170 17.81 -13.61 -9.41
CA LYS A 170 19.12 -12.98 -9.26
C LYS A 170 19.13 -11.82 -8.26
N CYS A 171 17.99 -11.15 -8.03
CA CYS A 171 17.95 -9.94 -7.20
C CYS A 171 17.09 -10.09 -5.94
N LYS A 172 17.69 -9.89 -4.75
CA LYS A 172 16.97 -9.93 -3.46
C LYS A 172 15.94 -8.79 -3.32
N SER A 173 16.17 -7.63 -3.95
CA SER A 173 15.25 -6.47 -3.92
C SER A 173 13.95 -6.72 -4.68
N LEU A 174 13.94 -7.66 -5.63
CA LEU A 174 12.78 -7.91 -6.49
C LEU A 174 11.68 -8.75 -5.87
N LYS A 175 11.99 -9.51 -4.81
CA LYS A 175 11.14 -10.62 -4.34
C LYS A 175 9.68 -10.21 -4.14
N PHE A 176 9.40 -9.00 -3.68
CA PHE A 176 8.05 -8.51 -3.37
C PHE A 176 7.26 -8.06 -4.60
N TYR A 177 7.87 -7.27 -5.50
CA TYR A 177 7.24 -6.87 -6.76
C TYR A 177 6.98 -8.09 -7.64
N THR A 178 7.97 -8.99 -7.76
CA THR A 178 7.77 -10.27 -8.44
C THR A 178 6.72 -11.13 -7.76
N GLN A 179 6.59 -11.06 -6.43
CA GLN A 179 5.59 -11.85 -5.72
C GLN A 179 4.17 -11.36 -6.01
N TYR A 180 3.95 -10.05 -5.94
CA TYR A 180 2.69 -9.45 -6.34
C TYR A 180 2.33 -9.85 -7.76
N LEU A 181 3.28 -9.71 -8.68
CA LEU A 181 3.10 -10.09 -10.08
C LEU A 181 2.79 -11.59 -10.26
N LEU A 182 3.50 -12.48 -9.57
CA LEU A 182 3.31 -13.93 -9.65
C LEU A 182 1.98 -14.38 -9.05
N CYS A 183 1.56 -13.79 -7.93
CA CYS A 183 0.31 -14.15 -7.25
C CYS A 183 -0.92 -13.58 -7.95
N VAL A 184 -0.92 -12.29 -8.27
CA VAL A 184 -2.10 -11.62 -8.84
C VAL A 184 -2.34 -12.02 -10.28
N TYR A 185 -1.28 -12.09 -11.09
CA TYR A 185 -1.41 -12.45 -12.51
C TYR A 185 -1.16 -13.93 -12.79
N LYS A 186 -1.00 -14.76 -11.74
CA LYS A 186 -0.80 -16.22 -11.84
C LYS A 186 0.38 -16.61 -12.76
N LEU A 187 1.44 -15.80 -12.79
CA LEU A 187 2.55 -15.92 -13.74
C LEU A 187 3.55 -17.06 -13.43
N GLY A 188 3.22 -17.92 -12.46
CA GLY A 188 4.02 -19.05 -12.03
C GLY A 188 3.14 -20.16 -11.47
N SER A 189 3.72 -21.34 -11.24
CA SER A 189 2.96 -22.47 -10.70
C SER A 189 2.48 -22.19 -9.26
N PHE A 190 1.40 -22.84 -8.83
CA PHE A 190 0.85 -22.72 -7.47
C PHE A 190 1.92 -22.94 -6.38
N PHE A 191 2.82 -23.91 -6.59
CA PHE A 191 3.93 -24.18 -5.68
C PHE A 191 4.93 -23.03 -5.60
N GLN A 192 5.20 -22.33 -6.71
CA GLN A 192 6.10 -21.17 -6.73
C GLN A 192 5.48 -19.99 -6.01
N GLN A 193 4.18 -19.73 -6.22
CA GLN A 193 3.44 -18.67 -5.55
C GLN A 193 3.44 -18.90 -4.02
N LYS A 194 3.18 -20.13 -3.58
CA LYS A 194 3.27 -20.53 -2.17
C LYS A 194 4.69 -20.33 -1.63
N HIS A 195 5.70 -20.89 -2.29
CA HIS A 195 7.10 -20.86 -1.82
C HIS A 195 7.63 -19.43 -1.61
N ILE A 196 7.25 -18.49 -2.47
CA ILE A 196 7.72 -17.10 -2.35
C ILE A 196 6.99 -16.37 -1.20
N ILE A 197 5.68 -16.55 -0.99
CA ILE A 197 5.00 -16.02 0.22
C ILE A 197 5.67 -16.53 1.50
N PHE A 198 6.09 -17.79 1.54
CA PHE A 198 6.75 -18.38 2.71
C PHE A 198 8.19 -17.89 2.95
N HIS A 199 8.93 -17.51 1.90
CA HIS A 199 10.36 -17.18 2.00
C HIS A 199 10.67 -15.70 2.24
N ILE A 200 9.66 -14.85 2.32
CA ILE A 200 9.85 -13.46 2.67
C ILE A 200 9.76 -13.33 4.18
N VAL A 201 10.86 -12.88 4.81
CA VAL A 201 11.03 -12.76 6.26
C VAL A 201 9.85 -11.99 6.87
N LYS A 202 8.95 -12.73 7.51
CA LYS A 202 7.86 -12.20 8.33
C LYS A 202 8.49 -11.59 9.58
N CYS A 203 8.40 -10.28 9.73
CA CYS A 203 8.68 -9.63 10.98
C CYS A 203 7.40 -9.63 11.82
N PHE A 204 7.53 -10.01 13.09
CA PHE A 204 6.46 -9.94 14.07
C PHE A 204 6.91 -8.98 15.16
N SER A 205 6.22 -7.85 15.31
CA SER A 205 6.41 -6.91 16.42
C SER A 205 5.05 -6.49 16.94
N ASP A 206 4.90 -6.49 18.27
CA ASP A 206 3.70 -6.03 18.97
C ASP A 206 2.38 -6.63 18.44
N GLY A 207 2.40 -7.91 18.04
CA GLY A 207 1.20 -8.59 17.53
C GLY A 207 0.91 -8.40 16.04
N ASN A 208 1.75 -7.66 15.30
CA ASN A 208 1.45 -7.26 13.92
C ASN A 208 2.40 -7.89 12.89
N LEU A 209 1.89 -8.13 11.68
CA LEU A 209 2.65 -8.71 10.56
C LEU A 209 3.08 -7.65 9.57
N PHE A 210 4.39 -7.61 9.33
CA PHE A 210 4.97 -6.75 8.30
C PHE A 210 6.26 -7.34 7.74
N TRP A 211 6.76 -6.72 6.69
CA TRP A 211 7.97 -7.16 6.00
C TRP A 211 9.04 -6.07 5.99
N GLU A 212 10.23 -6.42 6.46
CA GLU A 212 11.35 -5.49 6.62
C GLU A 212 12.47 -5.69 5.58
N ARG A 213 13.17 -4.59 5.29
CA ARG A 213 14.44 -4.58 4.58
C ARG A 213 15.46 -3.76 5.38
N SER A 214 16.71 -4.19 5.39
CA SER A 214 17.84 -3.42 5.93
C SER A 214 18.06 -2.14 5.10
N GLY A 215 18.14 -0.97 5.73
CA GLY A 215 18.27 0.33 5.05
C GLY A 215 18.43 1.54 6.00
N SER A 216 18.25 2.77 5.50
CA SER A 216 18.24 4.01 6.29
C SER A 216 16.84 4.27 6.91
N ARG A 217 16.75 4.88 8.10
CA ARG A 217 15.55 4.83 8.98
C ARG A 217 14.23 5.33 8.36
N GLU A 218 14.27 6.37 7.51
CA GLU A 218 13.07 6.94 6.86
C GLU A 218 12.71 6.20 5.55
N GLU A 219 13.71 5.79 4.76
CA GLU A 219 13.49 4.88 3.63
C GLU A 219 12.93 3.53 4.10
N ILE A 220 13.32 3.07 5.29
CA ILE A 220 12.87 1.80 5.86
C ILE A 220 11.34 1.78 5.99
N ILE A 221 10.71 2.82 6.55
CA ILE A 221 9.25 2.78 6.81
C ILE A 221 8.47 2.82 5.50
N SER A 222 8.83 3.71 4.57
CA SER A 222 8.14 3.80 3.28
C SER A 222 8.23 2.50 2.48
N VAL A 223 9.43 1.91 2.43
CA VAL A 223 9.67 0.63 1.76
C VAL A 223 8.95 -0.51 2.47
N GLN A 224 8.91 -0.52 3.81
CA GLN A 224 8.16 -1.52 4.58
C GLN A 224 6.65 -1.44 4.29
N VAL A 225 6.08 -0.23 4.23
CA VAL A 225 4.67 -0.01 3.89
C VAL A 225 4.37 -0.52 2.50
N GLU A 226 5.19 -0.14 1.52
CA GLU A 226 5.05 -0.59 0.14
C GLU A 226 5.13 -2.13 0.03
N MET A 227 6.18 -2.74 0.60
CA MET A 227 6.39 -4.19 0.56
C MET A 227 5.24 -4.95 1.24
N THR A 228 4.81 -4.48 2.42
CA THR A 228 3.72 -5.09 3.17
C THR A 228 2.39 -4.98 2.42
N SER A 229 2.17 -3.86 1.70
CA SER A 229 0.99 -3.66 0.86
C SER A 229 0.96 -4.62 -0.34
N TYR A 230 2.10 -4.85 -1.00
CA TYR A 230 2.20 -5.85 -2.07
C TYR A 230 1.91 -7.27 -1.57
N VAL A 231 2.41 -7.63 -0.38
CA VAL A 231 2.11 -8.94 0.21
C VAL A 231 0.61 -9.07 0.51
N LEU A 232 -0.01 -8.05 1.12
CA LEU A 232 -1.44 -8.04 1.38
C LEU A 232 -2.26 -8.20 0.09
N LEU A 233 -1.93 -7.43 -0.96
CA LEU A 233 -2.61 -7.56 -2.24
C LEU A 233 -2.44 -8.95 -2.87
N SER A 234 -1.25 -9.55 -2.74
CA SER A 234 -0.96 -10.91 -3.21
C SER A 234 -1.85 -11.94 -2.53
N LEU A 235 -2.05 -11.81 -1.21
CA LEU A 235 -2.89 -12.71 -0.42
C LEU A 235 -4.38 -12.55 -0.77
N LEU A 236 -4.82 -11.32 -1.01
CA LEU A 236 -6.24 -11.01 -1.23
C LEU A 236 -6.71 -11.19 -2.68
N SER A 237 -5.81 -11.04 -3.64
CA SER A 237 -6.13 -11.10 -5.08
C SER A 237 -5.59 -12.35 -5.77
N GLY A 238 -4.66 -13.06 -5.11
CA GLY A 238 -4.14 -14.34 -5.58
C GLY A 238 -5.09 -15.52 -5.31
N PRO A 239 -4.71 -16.74 -5.71
CA PRO A 239 -5.49 -17.94 -5.40
C PRO A 239 -5.56 -18.17 -3.88
N PRO A 240 -6.64 -18.76 -3.35
CA PRO A 240 -6.77 -19.06 -1.93
C PRO A 240 -5.61 -19.94 -1.43
N LEU A 241 -4.97 -19.50 -0.35
CA LEU A 241 -3.89 -20.23 0.29
C LEU A 241 -4.35 -20.72 1.67
N PRO A 242 -4.32 -22.05 1.93
CA PRO A 242 -4.68 -22.59 3.24
C PRO A 242 -3.86 -21.95 4.36
N GLY A 243 -4.54 -21.45 5.40
CA GLY A 243 -3.92 -20.76 6.54
C GLY A 243 -3.68 -19.25 6.35
N PHE A 244 -3.95 -18.68 5.17
CA PHE A 244 -3.75 -17.26 4.86
C PHE A 244 -5.06 -16.55 4.47
N GLY A 245 -6.15 -16.84 5.19
CA GLY A 245 -7.44 -16.20 4.98
C GLY A 245 -7.52 -14.77 5.53
N LEU A 246 -8.74 -14.21 5.55
CA LEU A 246 -9.01 -12.83 5.97
C LEU A 246 -8.51 -12.49 7.39
N MET A 247 -8.47 -13.48 8.30
CA MET A 247 -7.93 -13.32 9.65
C MET A 247 -6.42 -13.05 9.63
N TYR A 248 -5.65 -13.78 8.82
CA TYR A 248 -4.21 -13.55 8.67
C TYR A 248 -3.95 -12.19 8.02
N ALA A 249 -4.70 -11.87 6.97
CA ALA A 249 -4.62 -10.57 6.31
C ALA A 249 -4.96 -9.40 7.28
N SER A 250 -5.82 -9.65 8.28
CA SER A 250 -6.17 -8.65 9.29
C SER A 250 -4.97 -8.18 10.12
N GLU A 251 -4.00 -9.06 10.42
CA GLU A 251 -2.79 -8.70 11.17
C GLU A 251 -1.87 -7.78 10.36
N ILE A 252 -1.87 -7.93 9.03
CA ILE A 252 -1.14 -7.06 8.10
C ILE A 252 -1.81 -5.69 7.98
N VAL A 253 -3.14 -5.69 7.87
CA VAL A 253 -3.96 -4.47 7.81
C VAL A 253 -3.78 -3.63 9.08
N GLN A 254 -3.77 -4.27 10.25
CA GLN A 254 -3.51 -3.58 11.52
C GLN A 254 -2.17 -2.84 11.51
N TRP A 255 -1.12 -3.49 11.01
CA TRP A 255 0.18 -2.85 10.90
C TRP A 255 0.15 -1.64 9.97
N LEU A 256 -0.43 -1.80 8.76
CA LEU A 256 -0.52 -0.73 7.77
C LEU A 256 -1.28 0.48 8.29
N VAL A 257 -2.43 0.29 8.95
CA VAL A 257 -3.22 1.40 9.50
C VAL A 257 -2.43 2.15 10.59
N ARG A 258 -1.57 1.48 11.36
CA ARG A 258 -0.69 2.13 12.35
C ARG A 258 0.43 2.96 11.73
N GLN A 259 0.80 2.71 10.47
CA GLN A 259 1.81 3.51 9.77
C GLN A 259 1.22 4.78 9.11
N GLN A 260 -0.09 4.98 9.16
CA GLN A 260 -0.72 6.18 8.62
C GLN A 260 -0.33 7.42 9.43
N ASN A 261 -0.02 8.51 8.73
CA ASN A 261 0.16 9.81 9.33
C ASN A 261 -1.20 10.46 9.70
N SER A 262 -1.16 11.58 10.42
CA SER A 262 -2.35 12.30 10.89
C SER A 262 -3.29 12.80 9.77
N HIS A 263 -2.81 12.86 8.53
CA HIS A 263 -3.60 13.26 7.37
C HIS A 263 -4.21 12.07 6.64
N GLY A 264 -3.84 10.82 6.99
CA GLY A 264 -4.32 9.57 6.38
C GLY A 264 -3.39 8.99 5.30
N GLY A 265 -2.29 9.68 4.99
CA GLY A 265 -1.28 9.25 4.01
C GLY A 265 -0.13 8.50 4.69
N PHE A 266 0.88 8.15 3.90
CA PHE A 266 2.10 7.48 4.37
C PHE A 266 3.32 8.35 4.05
N SER A 267 4.52 7.77 4.01
CA SER A 267 5.78 8.52 3.89
C SER A 267 6.08 9.01 2.47
N SER A 268 5.55 8.35 1.43
CA SER A 268 5.74 8.71 0.03
C SER A 268 4.44 8.63 -0.79
N THR A 269 4.51 8.95 -2.08
CA THR A 269 3.37 8.77 -2.99
C THR A 269 3.12 7.29 -3.25
N GLN A 270 4.20 6.54 -3.50
CA GLN A 270 4.15 5.14 -3.89
C GLN A 270 3.62 4.26 -2.74
N ASP A 271 4.11 4.45 -1.51
CA ASP A 271 3.62 3.66 -0.37
C ASP A 271 2.15 3.98 -0.04
N THR A 272 1.73 5.24 -0.17
CA THR A 272 0.36 5.68 0.05
C THR A 272 -0.58 5.06 -0.97
N VAL A 273 -0.22 5.11 -2.26
CA VAL A 273 -1.00 4.49 -3.34
C VAL A 273 -1.13 2.98 -3.10
N MET A 274 -0.02 2.29 -2.81
CA MET A 274 -0.05 0.84 -2.61
C MET A 274 -0.83 0.43 -1.36
N ALA A 275 -0.68 1.17 -0.25
CA ALA A 275 -1.40 0.89 0.99
C ALA A 275 -2.90 1.15 0.84
N LEU A 276 -3.31 2.28 0.24
CA LEU A 276 -4.73 2.55 -0.02
C LEU A 276 -5.34 1.51 -0.96
N GLN A 277 -4.60 1.08 -2.00
CA GLN A 277 -5.03 0.00 -2.87
C GLN A 277 -5.24 -1.30 -2.08
N ALA A 278 -4.25 -1.74 -1.29
CA ALA A 278 -4.33 -2.97 -0.50
C ALA A 278 -5.47 -2.94 0.53
N LEU A 279 -5.62 -1.81 1.24
CA LEU A 279 -6.68 -1.60 2.22
C LEU A 279 -8.07 -1.56 1.55
N SER A 280 -8.18 -1.02 0.33
CA SER A 280 -9.45 -1.02 -0.42
C SER A 280 -9.90 -2.43 -0.80
N VAL A 281 -8.97 -3.29 -1.24
CA VAL A 281 -9.26 -4.69 -1.57
C VAL A 281 -9.67 -5.47 -0.31
N TYR A 282 -8.95 -5.27 0.81
CA TYR A 282 -9.32 -5.90 2.08
C TYR A 282 -10.70 -5.45 2.56
N ALA A 283 -10.95 -4.15 2.48
CA ALA A 283 -12.22 -3.57 2.89
C ALA A 283 -13.37 -4.11 2.05
N ALA A 284 -13.22 -4.23 0.72
CA ALA A 284 -14.24 -4.81 -0.15
C ALA A 284 -14.64 -6.25 0.24
N GLN A 285 -13.73 -7.03 0.84
CA GLN A 285 -14.01 -8.41 1.26
C GLN A 285 -14.52 -8.54 2.70
N THR A 286 -14.26 -7.55 3.56
CA THR A 286 -14.60 -7.60 5.00
C THR A 286 -15.71 -6.66 5.39
N PHE A 287 -16.00 -5.65 4.58
CA PHE A 287 -17.00 -4.65 4.85
C PHE A 287 -18.40 -5.26 4.83
N LYS A 288 -19.11 -5.14 5.95
CA LYS A 288 -20.53 -5.44 6.05
C LYS A 288 -21.28 -4.13 6.34
N PRO A 289 -22.21 -3.71 5.47
CA PRO A 289 -22.96 -2.47 5.65
C PRO A 289 -23.58 -2.39 7.04
N ASN A 290 -24.35 -3.40 7.45
CA ASN A 290 -25.07 -3.43 8.74
C ASN A 290 -24.31 -4.21 9.82
N GLY A 291 -22.97 -4.28 9.75
CA GLY A 291 -22.18 -4.96 10.75
C GLY A 291 -22.29 -4.26 12.10
N SER A 292 -22.70 -5.01 13.13
CA SER A 292 -22.63 -4.58 14.53
C SER A 292 -21.80 -5.55 15.34
N GLY A 293 -21.11 -5.04 16.36
CA GLY A 293 -20.30 -5.85 17.27
C GLY A 293 -20.34 -5.29 18.68
N THR A 294 -20.20 -6.18 19.66
CA THR A 294 -19.93 -5.79 21.04
C THR A 294 -18.66 -6.48 21.50
N VAL A 295 -17.69 -5.71 21.96
CA VAL A 295 -16.48 -6.23 22.60
C VAL A 295 -16.59 -5.99 24.08
N THR A 296 -16.62 -7.07 24.86
CA THR A 296 -16.58 -7.04 26.31
C THR A 296 -15.17 -7.36 26.78
N ILE A 297 -14.60 -6.52 27.62
CA ILE A 297 -13.35 -6.76 28.32
C ILE A 297 -13.67 -6.90 29.80
N SER A 298 -13.26 -8.00 30.43
CA SER A 298 -13.47 -8.23 31.85
C SER A 298 -12.22 -8.75 32.54
N SER A 299 -12.10 -8.51 33.84
CA SER A 299 -11.04 -9.06 34.70
C SER A 299 -11.62 -9.99 35.76
N ALA A 300 -10.76 -10.81 36.37
CA ALA A 300 -11.15 -11.65 37.49
C ALA A 300 -11.50 -10.86 38.77
N GLN A 301 -11.05 -9.60 38.89
CA GLN A 301 -11.23 -8.77 40.08
C GLN A 301 -12.45 -7.83 39.98
N GLY A 302 -13.20 -7.91 38.87
CA GLY A 302 -14.50 -7.25 38.70
C GLY A 302 -14.51 -6.07 37.74
N PHE A 303 -13.38 -5.68 37.14
CA PHE A 303 -13.40 -4.73 36.03
C PHE A 303 -14.18 -5.32 34.85
N GLN A 304 -15.13 -4.54 34.31
CA GLN A 304 -15.84 -4.87 33.09
C GLN A 304 -16.09 -3.61 32.28
N THR A 305 -15.79 -3.66 30.98
CA THR A 305 -16.13 -2.60 30.04
C THR A 305 -16.62 -3.20 28.73
N GLN A 306 -17.50 -2.47 28.05
CA GLN A 306 -18.08 -2.87 26.78
C GLN A 306 -17.91 -1.76 25.76
N PHE A 307 -17.49 -2.14 24.56
CA PHE A 307 -17.45 -1.29 23.38
C PHE A 307 -18.53 -1.78 22.42
N HIS A 308 -19.48 -0.92 22.10
CA HIS A 308 -20.47 -1.18 21.06
C HIS A 308 -19.98 -0.57 19.75
N LEU A 309 -20.07 -1.35 18.68
CA LEU A 309 -19.67 -0.98 17.34
C LEU A 309 -20.86 -1.12 16.41
N ASP A 310 -21.19 -0.03 15.72
CA ASP A 310 -22.25 0.08 14.75
C ASP A 310 -21.80 0.93 13.55
N GLN A 311 -22.71 1.20 12.61
CA GLN A 311 -22.41 2.01 11.43
C GLN A 311 -21.93 3.43 11.75
N ILE A 312 -22.42 4.00 12.85
CA ILE A 312 -22.22 5.40 13.23
C ILE A 312 -20.85 5.56 13.89
N ASN A 313 -20.46 4.61 14.74
CA ASN A 313 -19.25 4.69 15.54
C ASN A 313 -18.11 3.77 15.07
N ARG A 314 -18.26 3.01 13.97
CA ARG A 314 -17.23 2.10 13.43
C ARG A 314 -15.87 2.73 13.12
N LEU A 315 -15.84 4.05 12.93
CA LEU A 315 -14.60 4.80 12.69
C LEU A 315 -14.16 5.61 13.90
N LEU A 316 -14.96 5.66 14.96
CA LEU A 316 -14.65 6.43 16.15
C LEU A 316 -13.60 5.68 16.97
N TYR A 317 -12.51 6.36 17.30
CA TYR A 317 -11.55 5.81 18.27
C TYR A 317 -12.21 5.74 19.64
N GLN A 318 -12.15 4.57 20.26
CA GLN A 318 -12.68 4.34 21.60
C GLN A 318 -11.54 3.80 22.47
N GLU A 319 -11.34 4.38 23.65
CA GLU A 319 -10.34 3.93 24.61
C GLU A 319 -10.93 3.82 26.02
N LYS A 320 -10.36 2.92 26.83
CA LYS A 320 -10.68 2.80 28.24
C LYS A 320 -9.41 2.46 29.02
N ALA A 321 -9.18 3.19 30.10
CA ALA A 321 -8.09 2.88 31.02
C ALA A 321 -8.38 1.56 31.74
N LEU A 322 -7.40 0.66 31.71
CA LEU A 322 -7.40 -0.56 32.51
C LEU A 322 -6.94 -0.20 33.92
N LEU A 323 -7.79 -0.48 34.93
CA LEU A 323 -7.57 0.00 36.30
C LEU A 323 -6.76 -0.99 37.15
N GLU A 324 -6.68 -2.26 36.74
CA GLU A 324 -5.99 -3.31 37.49
C GLU A 324 -4.68 -3.65 36.78
N ILE A 325 -3.58 -3.08 37.26
CA ILE A 325 -2.23 -3.29 36.71
C ILE A 325 -1.29 -3.72 37.85
N PRO A 326 -0.66 -4.92 37.78
CA PRO A 326 -0.85 -5.97 36.77
C PRO A 326 -2.19 -6.71 36.95
N GLY A 327 -2.86 -7.02 35.84
CA GLY A 327 -4.14 -7.72 35.84
C GLY A 327 -4.29 -8.66 34.64
N ILE A 328 -5.04 -9.75 34.81
CA ILE A 328 -5.40 -10.67 33.73
C ILE A 328 -6.80 -10.28 33.24
N TYR A 329 -6.90 -9.98 31.95
CA TYR A 329 -8.15 -9.60 31.30
C TYR A 329 -8.57 -10.66 30.29
N SER A 330 -9.87 -10.94 30.23
CA SER A 330 -10.49 -11.72 29.16
C SER A 330 -11.23 -10.79 28.20
N ILE A 331 -11.19 -11.13 26.91
CA ILE A 331 -11.80 -10.34 25.85
C ILE A 331 -12.77 -11.25 25.10
N GLN A 332 -14.01 -10.82 25.01
CA GLN A 332 -15.06 -11.52 24.29
C GLN A 332 -15.68 -10.59 23.26
N ALA A 333 -15.65 -11.00 22.00
CA ALA A 333 -16.31 -10.30 20.90
C ALA A 333 -17.55 -11.09 20.46
N GLN A 334 -18.66 -10.38 20.28
CA GLN A 334 -19.91 -10.92 19.72
C GLN A 334 -20.40 -10.01 18.59
N GLY A 335 -20.97 -10.62 17.55
CA GLY A 335 -21.55 -9.92 16.40
C GLY A 335 -20.83 -10.21 15.09
N ASP A 336 -21.22 -9.46 14.06
CA ASP A 336 -20.82 -9.70 12.67
C ASP A 336 -19.78 -8.69 12.16
N ALA A 337 -19.45 -7.68 12.98
CA ALA A 337 -18.47 -6.66 12.67
C ALA A 337 -17.04 -7.15 12.96
N LEU A 338 -16.15 -7.06 11.97
CA LEU A 338 -14.72 -7.22 12.19
C LEU A 338 -14.21 -6.05 13.03
N THR A 339 -13.76 -6.35 14.25
CA THR A 339 -13.33 -5.34 15.22
C THR A 339 -11.85 -5.48 15.51
N PHE A 340 -11.11 -4.37 15.44
CA PHE A 340 -9.72 -4.28 15.84
C PHE A 340 -9.59 -3.59 17.19
N PHE A 341 -8.87 -4.19 18.13
CA PHE A 341 -8.52 -3.56 19.40
C PHE A 341 -7.02 -3.66 19.62
N VAL A 342 -6.45 -2.68 20.32
CA VAL A 342 -5.03 -2.66 20.67
C VAL A 342 -4.91 -2.30 22.15
N ILE A 343 -4.12 -3.08 22.89
CA ILE A 343 -3.77 -2.77 24.27
C ILE A 343 -2.40 -2.09 24.25
N PHE A 344 -2.31 -0.89 24.83
CA PHE A 344 -1.06 -0.17 24.99
C PHE A 344 -0.73 -0.04 26.47
N THR A 345 0.54 -0.28 26.82
CA THR A 345 1.06 -0.03 28.18
C THR A 345 1.85 1.27 28.16
N LYS A 346 1.40 2.29 28.89
CA LYS A 346 2.13 3.56 29.04
C LYS A 346 2.98 3.50 30.31
N LEU A 347 4.29 3.28 30.16
CA LEU A 347 5.27 3.37 31.24
C LEU A 347 5.76 4.82 31.36
N ILE A 348 5.58 5.45 32.53
CA ILE A 348 6.21 6.73 32.86
C ILE A 348 7.50 6.41 33.61
N VAL A 349 8.65 6.61 32.97
CA VAL A 349 9.97 6.42 33.58
C VAL A 349 10.50 7.79 34.02
N SER A 350 11.00 7.88 35.26
CA SER A 350 11.63 9.11 35.76
C SER A 350 12.96 9.35 35.03
N LEU A 351 13.20 10.57 34.56
CA LEU A 351 14.45 10.95 33.86
C LEU A 351 15.70 10.72 34.73
N SER A 352 15.56 10.72 36.05
CA SER A 352 16.62 10.45 37.03
C SER A 352 17.12 9.00 37.00
N GLU A 353 16.29 8.02 36.60
CA GLU A 353 16.70 6.61 36.52
C GLU A 353 17.39 6.25 35.19
N MET A 354 17.24 7.09 34.15
CA MET A 354 17.83 6.84 32.82
C MET A 354 19.32 7.21 32.70
N GLN A 355 19.89 7.98 33.64
CA GLN A 355 21.28 8.45 33.52
C GLN A 355 22.36 7.43 33.89
N ASN A 356 22.03 6.33 34.60
CA ASN A 356 23.05 5.44 35.17
C ASN A 356 23.26 4.10 34.45
N ASN A 357 22.56 3.77 33.36
CA ASN A 357 22.74 2.48 32.66
C ASN A 357 22.55 2.57 31.14
N ILE A 358 23.25 3.49 30.48
CA ILE A 358 23.23 3.58 29.02
C ILE A 358 24.14 2.52 28.39
N LYS A 359 23.56 1.36 28.11
CA LYS A 359 23.71 0.67 26.82
C LYS A 359 22.31 0.44 26.27
N ILE A 360 21.80 1.41 25.51
CA ILE A 360 20.61 1.19 24.69
C ILE A 360 21.05 0.26 23.55
N LYS A 361 20.99 -1.05 23.80
CA LYS A 361 20.97 -2.05 22.74
C LYS A 361 19.52 -2.32 22.41
N TYR A 362 19.06 -1.77 21.30
CA TYR A 362 17.87 -2.28 20.63
C TYR A 362 18.21 -3.69 20.14
N TYR A 363 17.84 -4.71 20.90
CA TYR A 363 17.87 -6.07 20.40
C TYR A 363 16.56 -6.33 19.65
N TYR A 364 16.61 -6.22 18.32
CA TYR A 364 15.57 -6.79 17.46
C TYR A 364 15.81 -8.30 17.41
N TYR A 365 15.18 -9.05 18.31
CA TYR A 365 15.16 -10.50 18.21
C TYR A 365 14.13 -10.91 17.14
N CYS A 366 14.61 -11.23 15.93
CA CYS A 366 13.84 -12.00 14.97
C CYS A 366 13.75 -13.44 15.50
N LEU A 367 12.73 -13.74 16.31
CA LEU A 367 12.49 -15.09 16.79
C LEU A 367 12.05 -15.97 15.61
N LYS A 368 13.03 -16.68 15.06
CA LYS A 368 12.82 -17.84 14.20
C LYS A 368 12.37 -18.98 15.10
N ASN A 369 11.07 -19.08 15.39
CA ASN A 369 10.50 -20.33 15.90
C ASN A 369 9.07 -20.49 15.41
N SER A 370 8.95 -21.38 14.43
CA SER A 370 7.80 -22.24 14.19
C SER A 370 7.30 -22.87 15.50
N LEU A 371 5.99 -22.83 15.74
CA LEU A 371 5.23 -23.93 16.31
C LEU A 371 3.75 -23.76 15.95
N MET A 372 3.24 -24.76 15.24
CA MET A 372 1.81 -25.04 15.03
C MET A 372 1.18 -25.40 16.37
N PHE A 373 -0.09 -25.01 16.56
CA PHE A 373 -1.17 -25.95 16.83
C PHE A 373 -2.39 -25.55 16.02
#